data_AF-A0AAN4ZEY9-F1
#
_entry.id   AF-A0AAN4ZEY9-F1
#
_cell.length_a   1.000
_cell.length_b   1.000
_cell.length_c   1.000
_cell.angle_alpha   90.00
_cell.angle_beta   90.00
_cell.angle_gamma   90.00
#
_symmetry.space_group_name_H-M   'P 1'
#
loop_
_entity.id
_entity.type
_entity.pdbx_description
1 polymer ?
#
loop_
_entity_poly.entity_id
_entity_poly.type
_entity_poly.pdbx_seq_one_letter_code
_entity_poly.pdbx_strand_id
1 'polypeptide(L)'
;LICASRSPPEIDVVPFLPQPPITRKPCDSSREACYYFRYHGSRVSRDFPVHGCAKFEDLPRECKSGVDFYEPNWRIRHGGAEYFGSIKCCSNDYCNEIEEPMFV
;
A
#
# COMPACT_ATOMS: atom_id res chain seq x y z
N LEU A 1 -2.35 -15.91 3.86
CA LEU A 1 -2.14 -14.82 2.89
C LEU A 1 -0.70 -14.35 3.00
N ILE A 2 0.02 -14.25 1.90
CA ILE A 2 1.39 -13.71 1.84
C ILE A 2 1.36 -12.47 0.95
N CYS A 3 1.78 -11.32 1.47
CA CYS A 3 1.77 -10.06 0.73
C CYS A 3 3.19 -9.56 0.43
N ALA A 4 3.33 -8.82 -0.65
CA ALA A 4 4.49 -7.95 -0.84
C ALA A 4 4.51 -6.90 0.27
N SER A 5 5.69 -6.60 0.80
CA SER A 5 5.88 -5.62 1.86
C SER A 5 7.06 -4.72 1.56
N ARG A 6 6.79 -3.42 1.58
CA ARG A 6 7.75 -2.34 1.41
C ARG A 6 7.21 -1.14 2.18
N SER A 7 7.91 -0.77 3.23
CA SER A 7 7.59 0.44 4.00
C SER A 7 8.21 1.66 3.33
N PRO A 8 7.60 2.86 3.49
CA PRO A 8 8.29 4.09 3.15
C PRO A 8 9.58 4.22 3.99
N PRO A 9 10.62 4.88 3.47
CA PRO A 9 11.79 5.18 4.28
C PRO A 9 11.39 6.02 5.51
N GLU A 10 11.98 5.76 6.68
CA GLU A 10 11.68 6.49 7.93
C GLU A 10 12.02 7.99 7.87
N ILE A 11 12.69 8.44 6.80
CA ILE A 11 13.14 9.81 6.61
C ILE A 11 12.26 10.47 5.54
N ASP A 12 11.38 11.37 5.97
CA ASP A 12 10.42 12.16 5.16
C ASP A 12 11.04 12.98 3.99
N VAL A 13 12.35 12.93 3.75
CA VAL A 13 13.04 14.04 3.04
C VAL A 13 14.11 13.62 2.01
N VAL A 14 14.37 12.32 1.75
CA VAL A 14 15.47 11.99 0.81
C VAL A 14 14.98 11.30 -0.46
N PRO A 15 14.71 12.06 -1.55
CA PRO A 15 14.28 11.51 -2.83
C PRO A 15 15.29 10.59 -3.51
N PHE A 16 16.53 10.48 -3.02
CA PHE A 16 17.63 9.78 -3.70
C PHE A 16 18.09 8.48 -3.02
N LEU A 17 17.44 8.04 -1.94
CA LEU A 17 17.74 6.73 -1.39
C LEU A 17 17.14 5.64 -2.28
N PRO A 18 17.88 4.54 -2.54
CA PRO A 18 17.32 3.39 -3.21
C PRO A 18 16.10 2.91 -2.43
N GLN A 19 14.99 2.64 -3.12
CA GLN A 19 13.81 2.08 -2.48
C GLN A 19 14.18 0.76 -1.80
N PRO A 20 13.72 0.49 -0.56
CA PRO A 20 13.97 -0.79 0.06
C PRO A 20 13.40 -1.93 -0.80
N PRO A 21 14.06 -3.10 -0.88
CA PRO A 21 13.57 -4.21 -1.67
C PRO A 21 12.16 -4.63 -1.22
N ILE A 22 11.34 -5.13 -2.15
CA ILE A 22 10.09 -5.79 -1.76
C ILE A 22 10.48 -7.05 -1.00
N THR A 23 9.94 -7.19 0.20
CA THR A 23 10.01 -8.41 1.00
C THR A 23 8.64 -9.09 0.99
N ARG A 24 8.60 -10.36 1.41
CA ARG A 24 7.36 -11.13 1.51
C ARG A 24 7.02 -11.33 2.97
N LYS A 25 5.79 -11.00 3.35
CA LYS A 25 5.34 -11.09 4.74
C LYS A 25 4.04 -11.89 4.83
N PRO A 26 3.93 -12.87 5.75
CA PRO A 26 2.66 -13.51 6.04
C PRO A 26 1.72 -12.52 6.74
N CYS A 27 0.44 -12.57 6.36
CA CYS A 27 -0.64 -11.78 6.92
C CYS A 27 -1.77 -12.70 7.41
N ASP A 28 -2.54 -12.24 8.39
CA ASP A 28 -3.71 -12.94 8.90
C ASP A 28 -4.89 -12.78 7.92
N SER A 29 -5.11 -13.78 7.07
CA SER A 29 -6.18 -13.77 6.07
C SER A 29 -7.60 -13.68 6.66
N SER A 30 -7.77 -13.84 7.96
CA SER A 30 -9.08 -13.68 8.62
C SER A 30 -9.40 -12.22 8.96
N ARG A 31 -8.40 -11.33 8.97
CA ARG A 31 -8.53 -9.93 9.43
C ARG A 31 -7.81 -8.92 8.55
N GLU A 32 -6.95 -9.37 7.66
CA GLU A 32 -6.06 -8.56 6.85
C GLU A 32 -6.16 -8.93 5.37
N ALA A 33 -5.93 -7.93 4.53
CA ALA A 33 -5.72 -8.07 3.09
C ALA A 33 -4.35 -7.52 2.69
N CYS A 34 -3.87 -7.93 1.53
CA CYS A 34 -2.75 -7.28 0.90
C CYS A 34 -3.19 -5.90 0.41
N TYR A 35 -2.34 -4.90 0.58
CA TYR A 35 -2.58 -3.57 0.03
C TYR A 35 -1.35 -3.02 -0.68
N TYR A 36 -1.63 -2.13 -1.63
CA TYR A 36 -0.70 -1.22 -2.28
C TYR A 36 -1.27 0.19 -2.11
N PHE A 37 -0.46 1.13 -1.64
CA PHE A 37 -0.84 2.53 -1.51
C PHE A 37 0.17 3.42 -2.22
N ARG A 38 -0.32 4.36 -3.02
CA ARG A 38 0.50 5.36 -3.71
C ARG A 38 0.07 6.74 -3.28
N TYR A 39 0.99 7.50 -2.68
CA TYR A 39 0.74 8.87 -2.24
C TYR A 39 0.49 9.82 -3.43
N HIS A 40 -0.47 10.74 -3.28
CA HIS A 40 -0.70 11.86 -4.18
C HIS A 40 -0.23 13.15 -3.47
N GLY A 41 1.03 13.56 -3.68
CA GLY A 41 1.66 14.71 -3.00
C GLY A 41 2.24 15.76 -3.96
N SER A 42 2.29 17.03 -3.54
CA SER A 42 2.88 18.14 -4.31
C SER A 42 4.42 18.16 -4.20
N ARG A 43 5.07 17.77 -5.30
CA ARG A 43 6.43 18.19 -5.73
C ARG A 43 7.68 17.88 -4.88
N VAL A 44 7.63 17.35 -3.65
CA VAL A 44 8.89 17.07 -2.90
C VAL A 44 9.01 15.62 -2.38
N SER A 45 7.91 14.93 -2.09
CA SER A 45 7.94 13.49 -1.85
C SER A 45 7.66 12.77 -3.16
N ARG A 46 8.64 12.08 -3.73
CA ARG A 46 8.41 11.13 -4.83
C ARG A 46 7.30 10.16 -4.41
N ASP A 47 6.48 9.73 -5.36
CA ASP A 47 5.43 8.72 -5.18
C ASP A 47 6.04 7.44 -4.59
N PHE A 48 6.13 7.32 -3.28
CA PHE A 48 6.67 6.11 -2.64
C PHE A 48 5.54 5.08 -2.55
N PRO A 49 5.57 3.99 -3.33
CA PRO A 49 4.59 2.93 -3.18
C PRO A 49 4.83 2.21 -1.86
N VAL A 50 3.76 2.05 -1.08
CA VAL A 50 3.76 1.28 0.15
C VAL A 50 3.01 -0.01 -0.07
N HIS A 51 3.61 -1.13 0.34
CA HIS A 51 3.03 -2.45 0.22
C HIS A 51 2.98 -3.10 1.60
N GLY A 52 1.94 -3.88 1.90
CA GLY A 52 1.93 -4.72 3.09
C GLY A 52 0.60 -5.40 3.38
N CYS A 53 0.45 -5.79 4.64
CA CYS A 53 -0.81 -6.22 5.23
C CYS A 53 -1.53 -5.00 5.81
N ALA A 54 -2.82 -4.85 5.54
CA ALA A 54 -3.66 -3.88 6.22
C ALA A 54 -4.89 -4.59 6.78
N LYS A 55 -5.34 -4.16 7.96
CA LYS A 55 -6.56 -4.69 8.55
C LYS A 55 -7.77 -4.24 7.74
N PHE A 56 -8.79 -5.07 7.69
CA PHE A 56 -10.05 -4.73 7.03
C PHE A 56 -10.69 -3.42 7.55
N GLU A 57 -10.48 -3.06 8.82
CA GLU A 57 -11.01 -1.82 9.39
C GLU A 57 -10.37 -0.54 8.81
N ASP A 58 -9.14 -0.64 8.30
CA ASP A 58 -8.37 0.47 7.74
C ASP A 58 -8.48 0.57 6.20
N LEU A 59 -9.24 -0.34 5.58
CA LEU A 59 -9.39 -0.47 4.13
C LEU A 59 -10.80 -0.10 3.66
N PRO A 60 -10.96 0.23 2.35
CA PRO A 60 -12.26 0.32 1.71
C PRO A 60 -13.12 -0.91 2.00
N ARG A 61 -14.44 -0.72 2.08
CA ARG A 61 -15.38 -1.79 2.44
C ARG A 61 -15.31 -2.96 1.46
N GLU A 62 -15.05 -2.65 0.20
CA GLU A 62 -14.91 -3.56 -0.92
C GLU A 62 -13.76 -4.55 -0.71
N CYS A 63 -12.66 -4.12 -0.06
CA CYS A 63 -11.52 -4.96 0.28
C CYS A 63 -11.87 -6.10 1.25
N LYS A 64 -12.95 -5.95 2.04
CA LYS A 64 -13.40 -6.98 3.00
C LYS A 64 -14.04 -8.17 2.32
N SER A 65 -14.47 -8.02 1.06
CA SER A 65 -15.20 -9.04 0.33
C SER A 65 -14.29 -10.10 -0.30
N GLY A 66 -12.97 -9.98 -0.15
CA GLY A 66 -11.99 -10.86 -0.79
C GLY A 66 -11.73 -10.54 -2.26
N VAL A 67 -12.40 -9.52 -2.81
CA VAL A 67 -12.26 -9.09 -4.20
C VAL A 67 -11.12 -8.08 -4.33
N ASP A 68 -10.39 -8.17 -5.45
CA ASP A 68 -9.42 -7.15 -5.84
C ASP A 68 -10.14 -5.83 -6.12
N PHE A 69 -9.76 -4.79 -5.39
CA PHE A 69 -10.40 -3.49 -5.49
C PHE A 69 -9.37 -2.37 -5.56
N TYR A 70 -9.65 -1.37 -6.37
CA TYR A 70 -8.85 -0.17 -6.54
C TYR A 70 -9.71 1.06 -6.26
N GLU A 71 -9.22 1.93 -5.39
CA GLU A 71 -9.79 3.24 -5.09
C GLU A 71 -8.75 4.33 -5.39
N PRO A 72 -8.99 5.20 -6.40
CA PRO A 72 -8.05 6.26 -6.76
C PRO A 72 -7.92 7.36 -5.71
N ASN A 73 -8.90 7.55 -4.82
CA ASN A 73 -8.91 8.65 -3.85
C ASN A 73 -9.20 8.13 -2.44
N TRP A 74 -8.15 7.69 -1.75
CA TRP A 74 -8.22 7.16 -0.40
C TRP A 74 -7.33 7.93 0.59
N ARG A 75 -7.71 7.88 1.86
CA ARG A 75 -6.96 8.46 2.97
C ARG A 75 -6.53 7.38 3.93
N ILE A 76 -5.24 7.32 4.23
CA ILE A 76 -4.70 6.43 5.26
C ILE A 76 -4.03 7.22 6.37
N ARG A 77 -4.05 6.67 7.58
CA ARG A 77 -3.30 7.23 8.71
C ARG A 77 -2.09 6.34 8.99
N HIS A 78 -0.88 6.91 8.90
CA HIS A 78 0.37 6.20 9.19
C HIS A 78 1.27 7.09 10.05
N GLY A 79 1.87 6.56 11.12
CA GLY A 79 2.74 7.35 12.01
C GLY A 79 2.09 8.60 12.64
N GLY A 80 0.76 8.64 12.72
CA GLY A 80 0.00 9.81 13.21
C GLY A 80 -0.35 10.84 12.13
N ALA A 81 0.27 10.80 10.96
CA ALA A 81 -0.01 11.65 9.80
C ALA A 81 -1.09 11.04 8.89
N GLU A 82 -1.92 11.90 8.29
CA GLU A 82 -2.90 11.52 7.29
C GLU A 82 -2.32 11.74 5.89
N TYR A 83 -2.47 10.73 5.04
CA TYR A 83 -1.96 10.75 3.69
C TYR A 83 -3.08 10.51 2.70
N PHE A 84 -3.04 11.24 1.59
CA PHE A 84 -3.96 11.10 0.47
C PHE A 84 -3.28 10.40 -0.70
N GLY A 85 -3.97 9.47 -1.35
CA GLY A 85 -3.36 8.59 -2.34
C GLY A 85 -4.36 7.67 -3.02
N SER A 86 -3.88 6.83 -3.91
CA SER A 86 -4.64 5.71 -4.46
C SER A 86 -4.29 4.43 -3.70
N ILE A 87 -5.28 3.54 -3.55
CA ILE A 87 -5.12 2.26 -2.87
C ILE A 87 -5.61 1.13 -3.76
N LYS A 88 -4.86 0.03 -3.80
CA LYS A 88 -5.34 -1.27 -4.26
C LYS A 88 -5.31 -2.24 -3.09
N CYS A 89 -6.33 -3.07 -2.95
CA CYS A 89 -6.38 -4.14 -1.98
C CYS A 89 -6.82 -5.44 -2.64
N CYS A 90 -6.41 -6.56 -2.06
CA CYS A 90 -6.67 -7.89 -2.62
C CYS A 90 -6.38 -8.99 -1.58
N SER A 91 -6.97 -10.18 -1.77
CA SER A 91 -6.93 -11.28 -0.79
C SER A 91 -6.27 -12.57 -1.31
N ASN A 92 -5.42 -12.44 -2.34
CA ASN A 92 -4.62 -13.54 -2.89
C ASN A 92 -3.13 -13.33 -2.57
N ASP A 93 -2.34 -14.41 -2.55
CA ASP A 93 -0.91 -14.28 -2.32
C ASP A 93 -0.25 -13.41 -3.40
N TYR A 94 0.59 -12.46 -2.98
CA TYR A 94 1.38 -11.54 -3.82
C TYR A 94 0.58 -10.59 -4.74
N CYS A 95 -0.74 -10.50 -4.60
CA CYS A 95 -1.60 -9.71 -5.49
C CYS A 95 -1.36 -8.19 -5.45
N ASN A 96 -0.66 -7.71 -4.41
CA ASN A 96 -0.24 -6.32 -4.24
C ASN A 96 1.20 -6.07 -4.74
N GLU A 97 1.84 -7.04 -5.38
CA GLU A 97 3.07 -6.84 -6.13
C GLU A 97 2.72 -6.27 -7.51
N ILE A 98 2.60 -4.94 -7.55
CA ILE A 98 2.23 -4.22 -8.77
C ILE A 98 3.50 -3.66 -9.39
N GLU A 99 3.78 -4.04 -10.63
CA GLU A 99 4.80 -3.35 -11.42
C GLU A 99 4.33 -1.90 -11.64
N GLU A 100 5.18 -0.92 -11.32
CA GLU A 100 4.88 0.52 -11.39
C GLU A 100 4.26 1.05 -12.71
N PRO A 101 4.36 0.42 -13.91
CA PRO A 101 3.73 0.95 -15.13
C PRO A 101 2.21 0.73 -15.24
N MET A 102 1.54 0.06 -14.30
CA MET A 102 0.11 -0.27 -14.45
C MET A 102 -0.88 0.83 -14.02
N PHE A 103 -0.41 1.94 -13.46
CA PHE A 103 -1.23 3.09 -13.09
C PHE A 103 -1.01 4.24 -14.07
N VAL A 104 -1.72 4.18 -15.21
CA VAL A 104 -1.75 5.21 -16.26
C VAL A 104 -3.04 6.03 -16.14
#